data_AF-A0A3D2ETE9-F1
#
_entry.id   AF-A0A3D2ETE9-F1
#
_cell.length_a   1.000
_cell.length_b   1.000
_cell.length_c   1.000
_cell.angle_alpha   90.00
_cell.angle_beta   90.00
_cell.angle_gamma   90.00
#
_symmetry.space_group_name_H-M   'P 1'
#
loop_
_entity.id
_entity.type
_entity.pdbx_description
1 polymer ?
#
loop_
_entity_poly.entity_id
_entity_poly.type
_entity_poly.pdbx_seq_one_letter_code
_entity_poly.pdbx_strand_id
1 'polypeptide(L)'
;GNAPTALFRLLEMLRQGAPKPALIIGIPVGFVGAAESKQALWQEHQQLGIECITLLGRQGGSAAAAAVANALLRCNLGEYY
;
A
#
# COMPACT_ATOMS: atom_id res chain seq x y z
N GLY A 1 5.09 3.50 -2.90
CA GLY A 1 6.27 4.09 -2.22
C GLY A 1 6.33 5.61 -2.25
N ASN A 2 6.05 6.29 -3.38
CA ASN A 2 6.21 7.75 -3.45
C ASN A 2 4.89 8.49 -3.70
N ALA A 3 4.24 8.25 -4.84
CA ALA A 3 3.10 9.05 -5.29
C ALA A 3 1.78 8.69 -4.55
N PRO A 4 1.18 9.61 -3.77
CA PRO A 4 -0.14 9.40 -3.19
C PRO A 4 -1.25 9.33 -4.25
N THR A 5 -1.13 10.12 -5.31
CA THR A 5 -2.09 10.14 -6.44
C THR A 5 -2.17 8.80 -7.16
N ALA A 6 -1.06 8.07 -7.27
CA ALA A 6 -1.05 6.72 -7.83
C ALA A 6 -1.88 5.75 -6.97
N LEU A 7 -1.80 5.86 -5.64
CA LEU A 7 -2.59 5.04 -4.73
C LEU A 7 -4.09 5.38 -4.84
N PHE A 8 -4.45 6.66 -4.88
CA PHE A 8 -5.83 7.06 -5.13
C PHE A 8 -6.37 6.53 -6.46
N ARG A 9 -5.60 6.67 -7.54
CA ARG A 9 -6.00 6.18 -8.86
C ARG A 9 -6.17 4.66 -8.88
N LEU A 10 -5.31 3.92 -8.19
CA LEU A 10 -5.43 2.48 -8.04
C LEU A 10 -6.75 2.10 -7.34
N LEU A 11 -7.09 2.77 -6.23
CA LEU A 11 -8.35 2.52 -5.51
C LEU A 11 -9.57 2.83 -6.38
N GLU A 12 -9.53 3.91 -7.16
CA GLU A 12 -10.59 4.25 -8.11
C GLU A 12 -10.79 3.13 -9.16
N MET A 13 -9.70 2.63 -9.74
CA MET A 13 -9.75 1.52 -10.71
C MET A 13 -10.32 0.25 -10.08
N LEU A 14 -9.95 -0.06 -8.84
CA LEU A 14 -10.48 -1.22 -8.12
C LEU A 14 -11.98 -1.10 -7.83
N ARG A 15 -12.46 0.10 -7.47
CA ARG A 15 -13.90 0.38 -7.34
C ARG A 15 -14.65 0.19 -8.66
N GLN A 16 -14.00 0.44 -9.79
CA GLN A 16 -14.55 0.24 -11.14
C GLN A 16 -14.47 -1.22 -11.62
N GLY A 17 -14.03 -2.16 -10.77
CA GLY A 17 -13.96 -3.58 -11.10
C GLY A 17 -12.68 -4.01 -11.81
N ALA A 18 -11.61 -3.22 -11.73
CA ALA A 18 -10.30 -3.65 -12.23
C ALA A 18 -9.84 -4.96 -11.53
N PRO A 19 -8.99 -5.78 -12.19
CA PRO A 19 -8.43 -6.98 -11.59
C PRO A 19 -7.74 -6.69 -10.25
N LYS A 20 -8.00 -7.55 -9.26
CA LYS A 20 -7.45 -7.38 -7.91
C LYS A 20 -5.98 -7.80 -7.86
N PRO A 21 -5.07 -6.97 -7.32
CA PRO A 21 -3.71 -7.42 -7.04
C PRO A 21 -3.72 -8.41 -5.86
N ALA A 22 -2.70 -9.27 -5.80
CA ALA A 22 -2.53 -10.18 -4.66
C ALA A 22 -2.24 -9.43 -3.35
N LEU A 23 -1.55 -8.28 -3.44
CA LEU A 23 -1.19 -7.44 -2.29
C LEU A 23 -0.90 -6.01 -2.77
N ILE A 24 -1.29 -5.00 -1.98
CA ILE A 24 -0.87 -3.60 -2.17
C ILE A 24 0.08 -3.18 -1.06
N ILE A 25 1.30 -2.76 -1.41
CA ILE A 25 2.22 -2.06 -0.50
C ILE A 25 2.07 -0.54 -0.71
N GLY A 26 1.07 0.03 -0.06
CA GLY A 26 0.66 1.43 -0.21
C GLY A 26 1.35 2.34 0.80
N ILE A 27 2.62 2.65 0.60
CA ILE A 27 3.41 3.47 1.57
C ILE A 27 3.96 4.76 0.93
N PRO A 28 3.14 5.63 0.32
CA PRO A 28 3.59 6.96 -0.10
C PRO A 28 4.06 7.81 1.09
N VAL A 29 5.09 8.62 0.85
CA VAL A 29 5.57 9.68 1.77
C VAL A 29 5.14 11.03 1.25
N GLY A 30 4.90 11.98 2.15
CA GLY A 30 4.78 13.37 1.76
C GLY A 30 3.84 14.17 2.62
N PHE A 31 3.76 15.46 2.30
CA PHE A 31 2.97 16.43 3.04
C PHE A 31 1.58 16.67 2.44
N VAL A 32 1.31 16.17 1.23
CA VAL A 32 0.03 16.35 0.54
C VAL A 32 -0.46 14.98 0.08
N GLY A 33 -1.65 14.58 0.52
CA GLY A 33 -2.33 13.35 0.10
C GLY A 33 -1.74 12.04 0.62
N ALA A 34 -0.54 12.04 1.21
CA ALA A 34 0.11 10.81 1.68
C ALA A 34 -0.69 10.14 2.81
N ALA A 35 -1.09 10.91 3.84
CA ALA A 35 -1.87 10.37 4.95
C ALA A 35 -3.25 9.92 4.48
N GLU A 36 -3.89 10.74 3.67
CA GLU A 36 -5.24 10.56 3.16
C GLU A 36 -5.34 9.35 2.22
N SER A 37 -4.38 9.16 1.31
CA SER A 37 -4.37 8.00 0.40
C SER A 37 -4.17 6.68 1.13
N LYS A 38 -3.33 6.67 2.17
CA LYS A 38 -3.10 5.49 3.00
C LYS A 38 -4.27 5.17 3.92
N GLN A 39 -4.93 6.21 4.43
CA GLN A 39 -6.16 6.08 5.19
C GLN A 39 -7.29 5.51 4.30
N ALA A 40 -7.43 6.00 3.07
CA ALA A 40 -8.41 5.48 2.11
C ALA A 40 -8.14 4.00 1.79
N LEU A 41 -6.88 3.63 1.52
CA LEU A 41 -6.51 2.22 1.35
C LEU A 41 -6.93 1.38 2.57
N TRP A 42 -6.59 1.81 3.78
CA TRP A 42 -6.92 1.08 5.01
C TRP A 42 -8.43 0.98 5.28
N GLN A 43 -9.22 1.97 4.87
CA GLN A 43 -10.68 1.93 5.05
C GLN A 43 -11.37 1.07 4.00
N GLU A 44 -10.89 1.11 2.75
CA GLU A 44 -11.56 0.47 1.63
C GLU A 44 -11.11 -0.99 1.40
N HIS A 45 -9.93 -1.42 1.90
CA HIS A 45 -9.33 -2.68 1.47
C HIS A 45 -10.20 -3.93 1.73
N GLN A 46 -10.89 -3.99 2.87
CA GLN A 46 -11.76 -5.13 3.20
C GLN A 46 -12.96 -5.22 2.26
N GLN A 47 -13.63 -4.08 2.02
CA GLN A 47 -14.78 -4.01 1.11
C GLN A 47 -14.37 -4.32 -0.34
N LEU A 48 -13.19 -3.86 -0.76
CA LEU A 48 -12.62 -4.17 -2.06
C LEU A 48 -12.10 -5.61 -2.15
N GLY A 49 -12.00 -6.33 -1.02
CA GLY A 49 -11.46 -7.68 -0.92
C GLY A 49 -10.01 -7.75 -1.42
N ILE A 50 -9.17 -6.83 -0.94
CA ILE A 50 -7.74 -6.75 -1.25
C ILE A 50 -6.93 -6.79 0.04
N GLU A 51 -5.79 -7.47 -0.02
CA GLU A 51 -4.79 -7.43 1.05
C GLU A 51 -3.91 -6.20 0.90
N CYS A 52 -3.56 -5.56 2.01
CA CYS A 52 -2.68 -4.40 1.97
C CYS A 52 -1.73 -4.30 3.17
N ILE A 53 -0.58 -3.68 2.91
CA ILE A 53 0.35 -3.19 3.93
C ILE A 53 0.53 -1.70 3.72
N THR A 54 0.30 -0.93 4.78
CA THR A 54 0.40 0.53 4.77
C THR A 54 1.00 1.04 6.08
N LEU A 55 1.46 2.29 6.08
CA LEU A 55 1.95 3.00 7.25
C LEU A 55 1.15 4.28 7.38
N LEU A 56 0.22 4.37 8.33
CA LEU A 56 -0.65 5.55 8.44
C LEU A 56 0.13 6.85 8.73
N GLY A 57 -0.48 8.00 8.45
CA GLY A 57 0.16 9.32 8.58
C GLY A 57 1.03 9.69 7.38
N ARG A 58 2.04 10.54 7.56
CA ARG A 58 2.79 11.19 6.45
C ARG A 58 4.10 10.49 6.06
N GLN A 59 4.60 9.61 6.93
CA GLN A 59 5.86 8.90 6.73
C GLN A 59 5.72 7.75 5.73
N GLY A 60 6.80 7.41 5.04
CA GLY A 60 6.80 6.31 4.08
C GLY A 60 8.00 6.41 3.15
N GLY A 61 7.82 6.04 1.89
CA GLY A 61 8.84 6.23 0.87
C GLY A 61 9.14 4.94 0.12
N SER A 62 9.91 5.07 -0.97
CA SER A 62 10.35 3.92 -1.76
C SER A 62 11.21 2.95 -0.95
N ALA A 63 12.09 3.45 -0.08
CA ALA A 63 12.92 2.60 0.79
C ALA A 63 12.07 1.77 1.76
N ALA A 64 11.07 2.38 2.41
CA ALA A 64 10.15 1.66 3.30
C ALA A 64 9.32 0.61 2.53
N ALA A 65 8.80 0.96 1.36
CA ALA A 65 8.07 0.02 0.51
C ALA A 65 8.94 -1.16 0.06
N ALA A 66 10.19 -0.90 -0.33
CA ALA A 66 11.16 -1.94 -0.70
C ALA A 66 11.53 -2.82 0.50
N ALA A 67 11.68 -2.25 1.70
CA ALA A 67 11.95 -3.01 2.92
C ALA A 67 10.81 -3.98 3.24
N VAL A 68 9.54 -3.56 3.09
CA VAL A 68 8.38 -4.46 3.25
C VAL A 68 8.41 -5.58 2.23
N ALA A 69 8.65 -5.28 0.95
CA ALA A 69 8.74 -6.30 -0.09
C ALA A 69 9.85 -7.32 0.20
N ASN A 70 11.03 -6.85 0.59
CA ASN A 70 12.15 -7.71 0.97
C ASN A 70 11.84 -8.56 2.20
N ALA A 71 11.17 -8.00 3.21
CA ALA A 71 10.75 -8.74 4.40
C ALA A 71 9.81 -9.91 4.03
N LEU A 72 8.84 -9.68 3.15
CA LEU A 72 7.95 -10.74 2.66
C LEU A 72 8.70 -11.85 1.93
N LEU A 73 9.69 -11.49 1.11
CA LEU A 73 10.55 -12.48 0.43
C LEU A 73 11.36 -13.31 1.43
N ARG A 74 11.89 -12.69 2.50
CA ARG A 74 12.60 -13.38 3.57
C ARG A 74 11.68 -14.32 4.37
N CYS A 75 10.48 -13.87 4.73
CA CYS A 75 9.47 -14.72 5.35
C CYS A 75 9.10 -15.93 4.47
N ASN A 76 9.05 -15.76 3.15
CA ASN A 76 8.81 -16.86 2.20
C ASN A 76 9.96 -17.88 2.16
N LEU A 77 11.18 -17.47 2.55
CA LEU A 77 12.34 -18.37 2.72
C LEU A 77 12.42 -18.96 4.14
N GLY A 78 11.45 -18.69 5.01
CA GLY A 78 11.44 -19.15 6.40
C GLY A 78 12.29 -18.30 7.35
N GLU A 79 12.75 -17.13 6.92
CA GLU A 79 13.51 -16.20 7.75
C GLU A 79 12.55 -15.23 8.47
N TYR A 80 12.27 -15.52 9.74
CA TYR A 80 11.51 -14.66 10.63
C TYR A 80 12.49 -14.01 11.63
N TYR A 81 12.45 -12.68 11.74
CA TYR A 81 13.32 -11.89 12.63
C TYR A 81 12.51 -10.90 13.46
#